data_AF-A0A8D2LLR5-F1
#
_entry.id   AF-A0A8D2LLR5-F1
#
_cell.length_a   1.000
_cell.length_b   1.000
_cell.length_c   1.000
_cell.angle_alpha   90.00
_cell.angle_beta   90.00
_cell.angle_gamma   90.00
#
_symmetry.space_group_name_H-M   'P 1'
#
loop_
_entity.id
_entity.type
_entity.pdbx_description
1 polymer ?
#
loop_
_entity_poly.entity_id
_entity_poly.type
_entity_poly.pdbx_seq_one_letter_code
_entity_poly.pdbx_strand_id
1 'polypeptide(L)'
;MGHIAHVFDLSVNKYESICNQPVVAKKKNKITHVQFNAIYPIIIIGDDRGHVTCLKLSPNLRKMPKEKKGQEVQKGPEVETAKLDKLLNLVREPAAKASK
;
A
#
# COMPACT_ATOMS: atom_id res chain seq x y z
N MET A 1 -13.70 10.28 16.78
CA MET A 1 -12.51 10.40 15.90
C MET A 1 -12.90 9.74 14.58
N GLY A 2 -12.66 10.37 13.42
CA GLY A 2 -12.99 9.75 12.12
C GLY A 2 -12.10 8.53 11.86
N HIS A 3 -12.49 7.67 10.93
CA HIS A 3 -11.63 6.56 10.49
C HIS A 3 -10.49 7.08 9.60
N ILE A 4 -9.34 6.43 9.67
CA ILE A 4 -8.13 6.84 8.93
C ILE A 4 -7.78 5.73 7.93
N ALA A 5 -7.53 6.11 6.69
CA ALA A 5 -6.90 5.25 5.71
C ALA A 5 -5.38 5.44 5.79
N HIS A 6 -4.67 4.34 6.04
CA HIS A 6 -3.23 4.29 6.12
C HIS A 6 -2.67 3.74 4.80
N VAL A 7 -1.74 4.47 4.18
CA VAL A 7 -1.04 4.02 2.96
C VAL A 7 0.40 3.69 3.32
N PHE A 8 0.84 2.52 2.89
CA PHE A 8 2.19 2.01 3.10
C PHE A 8 2.88 1.82 1.75
N ASP A 9 4.15 2.22 1.70
CA ASP A 9 5.06 1.86 0.61
C ASP A 9 6.25 1.14 1.24
N LEU A 10 6.26 -0.18 1.06
CA LEU A 10 7.24 -1.07 1.69
C LEU A 10 8.68 -0.82 1.20
N SER A 11 8.84 -0.15 0.06
CA SER A 11 10.16 0.23 -0.46
C SER A 11 10.71 1.49 0.22
N VAL A 12 9.84 2.33 0.80
CA VAL A 12 10.20 3.58 1.47
C VAL A 12 10.27 3.41 2.98
N ASN A 13 9.20 2.90 3.60
CA ASN A 13 9.13 2.63 5.03
C ASN A 13 8.35 1.34 5.28
N LYS A 14 8.98 0.39 5.97
CA LYS A 14 8.44 -0.96 6.20
C LYS A 14 7.47 -1.03 7.37
N TYR A 15 7.60 -0.11 8.33
CA TYR A 15 6.95 -0.22 9.63
C TYR A 15 5.91 0.87 9.86
N GLU A 16 6.07 2.03 9.21
CA GLU A 16 5.17 3.15 9.38
C GLU A 16 4.50 3.55 8.07
N SER A 17 3.26 4.00 8.19
CA SER A 17 2.48 4.57 7.10
C SER A 17 3.16 5.81 6.54
N ILE A 18 3.25 5.91 5.22
CA ILE A 18 3.77 7.10 4.53
C ILE A 18 2.67 8.16 4.30
N CYS A 19 1.40 7.79 4.50
CA CYS A 19 0.27 8.70 4.49
C CYS A 19 -0.82 8.20 5.43
N ASN A 20 -1.35 9.12 6.25
CA ASN A 20 -2.49 8.92 7.14
C ASN A 20 -3.58 9.90 6.71
N GLN A 21 -4.57 9.40 5.96
CA GLN A 21 -5.63 10.22 5.41
C GLN A 21 -6.92 10.00 6.22
N PRO A 22 -7.44 11.01 6.93
CA PRO A 22 -8.78 10.94 7.48
C PRO A 22 -9.79 10.70 6.35
N VAL A 23 -10.58 9.64 6.48
CA VAL A 23 -11.70 9.34 5.60
C VAL A 23 -12.96 9.70 6.38
N VAL A 24 -13.74 10.62 5.84
CA VAL A 24 -14.91 11.16 6.53
C VAL A 24 -16.06 10.15 6.43
N ALA A 25 -15.96 9.08 7.20
CA ALA A 25 -17.13 8.33 7.62
C ALA A 25 -17.77 9.15 8.76
N LYS A 26 -19.11 9.33 8.75
CA LYS A 26 -19.80 9.95 9.90
C LYS A 26 -19.31 9.28 11.18
N LYS A 27 -19.16 10.01 12.30
CA LYS A 27 -18.49 9.60 13.57
C LYS A 27 -18.74 8.17 14.11
N LYS A 28 -19.73 7.42 13.59
CA LYS A 28 -20.11 6.06 13.99
C LYS A 28 -19.96 4.98 12.90
N ASN A 29 -19.66 5.34 11.65
CA ASN A 29 -19.66 4.41 10.53
C ASN A 29 -18.30 3.70 10.42
N LYS A 30 -18.28 2.39 10.21
CA LYS A 30 -17.04 1.60 10.06
C LYS A 30 -16.65 1.49 8.59
N ILE A 31 -15.37 1.66 8.28
CA ILE A 31 -14.83 1.32 6.96
C ILE A 31 -14.82 -0.21 6.80
N THR A 32 -15.31 -0.71 5.68
CA THR A 32 -15.48 -2.15 5.43
C THR A 32 -14.75 -2.65 4.19
N HIS A 33 -14.57 -1.80 3.17
CA HIS A 33 -14.00 -2.20 1.88
C HIS A 33 -12.99 -1.18 1.38
N VAL A 34 -11.95 -1.68 0.71
CA VAL A 34 -10.99 -0.86 -0.05
C VAL A 34 -10.74 -1.51 -1.39
N GLN A 35 -10.71 -0.70 -2.45
CA GLN A 35 -10.38 -1.16 -3.80
C GLN A 35 -9.55 -0.13 -4.53
N PHE A 36 -8.56 -0.61 -5.28
CA PHE A 36 -7.78 0.20 -6.22
C PHE A 36 -8.46 0.20 -7.58
N ASN A 37 -8.55 1.37 -8.21
CA ASN A 37 -8.92 1.43 -9.61
C ASN A 37 -7.74 0.93 -10.47
N ALA A 38 -8.02 0.05 -11.44
CA ALA A 38 -6.98 -0.60 -12.26
C ALA A 38 -6.34 0.33 -13.30
N ILE A 39 -7.01 1.43 -13.66
CA ILE A 39 -6.59 2.35 -14.73
C ILE A 39 -6.12 3.67 -14.14
N TYR A 40 -6.89 4.21 -13.20
CA TYR A 40 -6.66 5.51 -12.60
C TYR A 40 -6.07 5.38 -11.19
N PRO A 41 -5.26 6.35 -10.75
CA PRO A 41 -4.65 6.37 -9.42
C PRO A 41 -5.65 6.76 -8.33
N ILE A 42 -6.76 6.02 -8.24
CA ILE A 42 -7.89 6.28 -7.35
C ILE A 42 -8.05 5.07 -6.43
N ILE A 43 -8.24 5.34 -5.15
CA ILE A 43 -8.69 4.37 -4.16
C ILE A 43 -10.15 4.64 -3.83
N ILE A 44 -10.91 3.56 -3.69
CA ILE A 44 -12.32 3.57 -3.38
C ILE A 44 -12.48 2.89 -2.02
N ILE A 45 -13.14 3.57 -1.10
CA ILE A 45 -13.31 3.14 0.29
C ILE A 45 -14.80 3.10 0.60
N GLY A 46 -15.31 1.92 0.97
CA GLY A 46 -16.71 1.71 1.35
C GLY A 46 -16.88 1.63 2.87
N ASP A 47 -18.03 2.11 3.37
CA ASP A 47 -18.44 1.95 4.77
C ASP A 47 -19.59 0.95 4.97
N ASP A 48 -19.90 0.63 6.22
CA ASP A 48 -20.97 -0.28 6.65
C ASP A 48 -22.40 0.26 6.41
N ARG A 49 -22.54 1.49 5.93
CA ARG A 49 -23.83 2.12 5.62
C ARG A 49 -24.02 2.37 4.12
N GLY A 50 -23.12 1.84 3.29
CA GLY A 50 -23.17 1.98 1.84
C GLY A 50 -22.66 3.32 1.32
N HIS A 51 -22.03 4.17 2.14
CA HIS A 51 -21.32 5.33 1.61
C HIS A 51 -19.98 4.90 1.00
N VAL A 52 -19.64 5.54 -0.12
CA VAL A 52 -18.40 5.32 -0.84
C VAL A 52 -17.62 6.62 -0.91
N THR A 53 -16.36 6.58 -0.50
CA THR A 53 -15.41 7.69 -0.61
C THR A 53 -14.33 7.35 -1.63
N CYS A 54 -14.14 8.21 -2.62
CA CYS A 54 -13.12 8.06 -3.65
C CYS A 54 -12.01 9.09 -3.43
N LEU A 55 -10.76 8.64 -3.37
CA LEU A 55 -9.60 9.52 -3.15
C LEU A 55 -8.55 9.30 -4.24
N LYS A 56 -7.94 10.37 -4.72
CA LYS A 56 -6.83 10.31 -5.68
C LYS A 56 -5.50 10.19 -4.94
N LEU A 57 -4.66 9.26 -5.36
CA LEU A 57 -3.32 9.10 -4.80
C LEU A 57 -2.42 10.28 -5.19
N SER A 58 -1.74 10.86 -4.18
CA SER A 58 -0.71 11.87 -4.38
C SER A 58 0.34 11.40 -5.38
N PRO A 59 0.90 12.27 -6.25
CA PRO A 59 2.01 11.91 -7.14
C PRO A 59 3.19 11.26 -6.40
N ASN A 60 3.44 11.63 -5.14
CA ASN A 60 4.51 11.05 -4.33
C ASN A 60 4.30 9.57 -4.02
N LEU A 61 3.05 9.13 -3.89
CA LEU A 61 2.67 7.73 -3.63
C LEU A 61 2.70 6.86 -4.90
N ARG A 62 3.05 7.44 -6.04
CA ARG A 62 3.01 6.80 -7.36
C ARG A 62 4.36 6.85 -8.07
N LYS A 63 5.40 7.31 -7.39
CA LYS A 63 6.73 7.42 -7.97
C LYS A 63 7.28 6.01 -8.18
N MET A 64 7.42 5.63 -9.45
CA MET A 64 8.24 4.48 -9.79
C MET A 64 9.72 4.82 -9.57
N PRO A 65 10.57 3.84 -9.19
CA PRO A 65 12.00 4.03 -9.11
C PRO A 65 12.52 4.61 -10.44
N LYS A 66 13.28 5.71 -10.36
CA LYS A 66 13.84 6.34 -11.56
C LYS A 66 14.88 5.41 -12.19
N GLU A 67 14.85 5.29 -13.51
CA GLU A 67 15.85 4.57 -14.29
C GLU A 67 17.22 5.23 -14.08
N LYS A 68 18.25 4.46 -13.70
CA LYS A 68 19.63 4.94 -13.73
C LYS A 68 20.12 4.90 -15.17
N LYS A 69 20.68 6.01 -15.69
CA LYS A 69 21.20 6.08 -17.06
C LYS A 69 22.17 4.92 -17.31
N GLY A 70 21.87 4.09 -18.31
CA GLY A 70 22.70 2.97 -18.74
C GLY A 70 22.36 1.59 -18.15
N GLN A 71 21.37 1.48 -17.25
CA GLN A 71 20.82 0.19 -16.83
C GLN A 71 19.55 -0.11 -17.62
N GLU A 72 19.51 -1.27 -18.31
CA GLU A 72 18.25 -1.84 -18.76
C GLU A 72 17.39 -2.14 -17.53
N VAL A 73 16.33 -1.35 -17.36
CA VAL A 73 15.34 -1.62 -16.33
C VAL A 73 14.46 -2.73 -16.86
N GLN A 74 14.68 -3.94 -16.33
CA GLN A 74 13.73 -5.02 -16.50
C GLN A 74 12.37 -4.53 -15.95
N LYS A 75 11.37 -4.49 -16.82
CA LYS A 75 9.99 -4.10 -16.50
C LYS A 75 9.14 -5.36 -16.50
N GLY A 76 8.13 -5.38 -15.65
CA GLY A 76 7.15 -6.46 -15.61
C GLY A 76 6.85 -6.94 -14.20
N PRO A 77 5.80 -7.77 -14.05
CA PRO A 77 5.36 -8.27 -12.76
C PRO A 77 6.45 -9.07 -12.05
N GLU A 78 7.25 -9.85 -12.78
CA GLU A 78 8.33 -10.68 -12.21
C GLU A 78 9.36 -9.87 -11.41
N VAL A 79 9.71 -8.68 -11.88
CA VAL A 79 10.66 -7.79 -11.22
C VAL A 79 10.08 -7.22 -9.94
N GLU A 80 8.79 -6.85 -9.95
CA GLU A 80 8.10 -6.37 -8.76
C GLU A 80 7.90 -7.48 -7.72
N THR A 81 7.59 -8.70 -8.17
CA THR A 81 7.54 -9.90 -7.31
C THR A 81 8.90 -10.14 -6.65
N ALA A 82 10.00 -10.14 -7.41
CA ALA A 82 11.33 -10.35 -6.88
C ALA A 82 11.75 -9.27 -5.85
N LYS A 83 11.36 -8.00 -6.08
CA LYS A 83 11.57 -6.92 -5.11
C LYS A 83 10.81 -7.19 -3.82
N LEU A 84 9.55 -7.59 -3.92
CA LEU A 84 8.72 -7.91 -2.76
C LEU A 84 9.29 -9.09 -1.97
N ASP A 85 9.70 -10.16 -2.64
CA ASP A 85 10.31 -11.34 -2.00
C ASP A 85 11.58 -10.97 -1.24
N LYS A 86 12.43 -10.12 -1.82
CA LYS A 86 13.62 -9.61 -1.14
C LYS A 86 13.27 -8.81 0.10
N LEU A 87 12.23 -7.98 0.06
CA LEU A 87 11.75 -7.25 1.22
C LEU A 87 11.24 -8.21 2.29
N LEU A 88 10.38 -9.17 1.93
CA LEU A 88 9.80 -10.13 2.86
C LEU A 88 10.87 -10.96 3.57
N ASN A 89 11.91 -11.41 2.87
CA ASN A 89 13.01 -12.17 3.47
C ASN A 89 13.79 -11.37 4.53
N LEU A 90 13.80 -10.04 4.47
CA LEU A 90 14.46 -9.20 5.48
C LEU A 90 13.63 -9.03 6.75
N VAL A 91 12.32 -9.20 6.67
CA VAL A 91 11.37 -8.97 7.79
C VAL A 91 10.79 -10.27 8.33
N ARG A 92 11.03 -11.40 7.66
CA ARG A 92 10.56 -12.71 8.10
C ARG A 92 11.28 -13.08 9.40
N GLU A 93 10.51 -13.36 10.45
CA GLU A 93 11.08 -13.92 11.67
C GLU A 93 11.76 -15.26 11.36
N PRO A 94 12.94 -15.55 11.96
CA PRO A 94 13.56 -16.85 11.80
C PRO A 94 12.58 -17.91 12.33
N ALA A 95 12.31 -18.93 11.50
CA ALA A 95 11.42 -20.02 11.88
C ALA A 95 11.81 -20.53 13.27
N ALA A 96 10.85 -20.50 14.21
CA ALA A 96 11.07 -20.95 15.57
C ALA A 96 11.75 -22.31 15.52
N LYS A 97 12.96 -22.40 16.11
CA LYS A 97 13.68 -23.67 16.19
C LYS A 97 12.74 -24.65 16.87
N ALA A 98 12.28 -25.65 16.13
CA ALA A 98 11.52 -26.76 16.69
C ALA A 98 12.39 -27.36 17.79
N SER A 99 12.01 -27.11 19.04
CA SER A 99 12.57 -27.77 20.21
C SER A 99 12.27 -29.25 20.05
N LYS A 100 13.31 -30.03 19.74
CA LYS A 100 13.30 -31.48 19.91
C LYS A 100 13.18 -31.83 21.38
#